data_AF-J9G6B4-F1
#
_entry.id   AF-J9G6B4-F1
#
_cell.length_a   1.000
_cell.length_b   1.000
_cell.length_c   1.000
_cell.angle_alpha   90.00
_cell.angle_beta   90.00
_cell.angle_gamma   90.00
#
_symmetry.space_group_name_H-M   'P 1'
#
loop_
_entity.id
_entity.type
_entity.pdbx_description
1 polymer ?
#
loop_
_entity_poly.entity_id
_entity_poly.type
_entity_poly.pdbx_seq_one_letter_code
_entity_poly.pdbx_strand_id
1 'polypeptide(L)'
;MRIISFNANGIRSAKTKGFFDWFLAQKADVLCVQELKAQEEDIYRAIGELAGFKSYFHCAKKKGYSGCGLWCRQVPKEVRYGFGSEEFDQEGRYVEADFGTVKIISSYFPSGSSSEIRQQAKFRFLNEMKTHMDYLHKCDADVIMCGDMNIAHKEIDLKNWRSNQEKLWFSP
;
A
#
# COMPACT_ATOMS: atom_id res chain seq x y z
N MET A 1 0.42 -14.01 -14.23
CA MET A 1 0.71 -12.71 -13.62
C MET A 1 1.29 -12.94 -12.24
N ARG A 2 2.37 -12.24 -11.86
CA ARG A 2 3.02 -12.28 -10.55
C ARG A 2 3.02 -10.89 -9.94
N ILE A 3 2.46 -10.77 -8.75
CA ILE A 3 2.37 -9.51 -8.00
C ILE A 3 3.11 -9.66 -6.69
N ILE A 4 3.92 -8.66 -6.33
CA ILE A 4 4.64 -8.61 -5.06
C ILE A 4 4.09 -7.44 -4.24
N SER A 5 3.71 -7.69 -2.99
CA SER A 5 3.39 -6.64 -2.01
C SER A 5 4.50 -6.51 -0.99
N PHE A 6 4.94 -5.29 -0.72
CA PHE A 6 6.02 -5.04 0.22
C PHE A 6 5.84 -3.68 0.93
N ASN A 7 5.66 -3.70 2.26
CA ASN A 7 5.86 -2.49 3.04
C ASN A 7 7.37 -2.25 3.19
N ALA A 8 7.85 -1.12 2.66
CA ALA A 8 9.26 -0.78 2.62
C ALA A 8 9.80 -0.15 3.91
N ASN A 9 8.94 0.37 4.78
CA ASN A 9 9.32 1.18 5.93
C ASN A 9 10.39 2.25 5.56
N GLY A 10 10.16 2.93 4.43
CA GLY A 10 11.10 3.85 3.81
C GLY A 10 11.84 3.25 2.61
N ILE A 11 11.45 3.68 1.41
CA ILE A 11 11.92 3.09 0.15
C ILE A 11 13.43 3.27 -0.11
N ARG A 12 13.99 4.39 0.37
CA ARG A 12 15.44 4.65 0.30
C ARG A 12 16.24 3.65 1.12
N SER A 13 15.76 3.34 2.34
CA SER A 13 16.35 2.33 3.22
C SER A 13 16.20 0.92 2.64
N ALA A 14 15.06 0.63 2.02
CA ALA A 14 14.88 -0.63 1.30
C ALA A 14 15.87 -0.78 0.14
N LYS A 15 16.12 0.29 -0.64
CA LYS A 15 17.11 0.25 -1.73
C LYS A 15 18.52 0.00 -1.21
N THR A 16 18.97 0.67 -0.15
CA THR A 16 20.32 0.44 0.40
C THR A 16 20.50 -0.97 0.96
N LYS A 17 19.41 -1.64 1.35
CA LYS A 17 19.39 -3.04 1.78
C LYS A 17 19.26 -4.06 0.63
N GLY A 18 19.34 -3.61 -0.62
CA GLY A 18 19.33 -4.50 -1.80
C GLY A 18 17.94 -4.99 -2.23
N PHE A 19 16.85 -4.38 -1.73
CA PHE A 19 15.49 -4.83 -2.07
C PHE A 19 15.22 -4.85 -3.58
N PHE A 20 15.64 -3.81 -4.31
CA PHE A 20 15.39 -3.72 -5.75
C PHE A 20 16.19 -4.74 -6.56
N ASP A 21 17.38 -5.13 -6.09
CA ASP A 21 18.19 -6.14 -6.76
C ASP A 21 17.54 -7.53 -6.58
N TRP A 22 17.03 -7.80 -5.37
CA TRP A 22 16.20 -8.98 -5.11
C TRP A 22 14.90 -8.98 -5.93
N PHE A 23 14.19 -7.85 -5.99
CA PHE A 23 12.93 -7.69 -6.70
C PHE A 23 13.08 -8.00 -8.21
N LEU A 24 14.11 -7.44 -8.85
CA LEU A 24 14.34 -7.63 -10.29
C LEU A 24 14.57 -9.11 -10.64
N ALA A 25 15.15 -9.89 -9.73
CA ALA A 25 15.31 -11.34 -9.89
C ALA A 25 13.99 -12.13 -9.79
N GLN A 26 12.94 -11.55 -9.19
CA GLN A 26 11.66 -12.26 -8.98
C GLN A 26 10.79 -12.35 -10.23
N LYS A 27 11.13 -11.65 -11.33
CA LYS A 27 10.35 -11.64 -12.57
C LYS A 27 8.86 -11.32 -12.33
N ALA A 28 8.58 -10.37 -11.43
CA ALA A 28 7.22 -9.92 -11.19
C ALA A 28 6.71 -9.02 -12.32
N ASP A 29 5.39 -8.98 -12.46
CA ASP A 29 4.67 -8.11 -13.38
C ASP A 29 4.32 -6.77 -12.72
N VAL A 30 3.93 -6.82 -11.44
CA VAL A 30 3.63 -5.63 -10.64
C VAL A 30 4.26 -5.73 -9.24
N LEU A 31 4.84 -4.63 -8.79
CA LEU A 31 5.29 -4.43 -7.42
C LEU A 31 4.45 -3.35 -6.75
N CYS A 32 3.80 -3.71 -5.66
CA CYS A 32 3.04 -2.85 -4.78
C CYS A 32 3.88 -2.52 -3.56
N VAL A 33 4.23 -1.26 -3.36
CA VAL A 33 4.97 -0.80 -2.19
C VAL A 33 4.12 0.08 -1.30
N GLN A 34 4.23 -0.15 0.00
CA GLN A 34 3.65 0.68 1.05
C GLN A 34 4.76 1.38 1.86
N GLU A 35 4.41 2.47 2.54
CA GLU A 35 5.29 3.23 3.43
C GLU A 35 6.57 3.75 2.73
N LEU A 36 6.40 4.43 1.59
CA LEU A 36 7.50 5.03 0.82
C LEU A 36 8.40 5.98 1.65
N LYS A 37 7.81 6.81 2.53
CA LYS A 37 8.48 7.87 3.32
C LYS A 37 9.40 8.76 2.48
N ALA A 38 8.93 9.11 1.30
CA ALA A 38 9.66 9.88 0.29
C ALA A 38 8.69 10.64 -0.60
N GLN A 39 9.14 11.74 -1.19
CA GLN A 39 8.45 12.39 -2.30
C GLN A 39 8.94 11.81 -3.62
N GLU A 40 8.18 11.97 -4.69
CA GLU A 40 8.50 11.40 -6.01
C GLU A 40 9.93 11.71 -6.48
N GLU A 41 10.39 12.95 -6.32
CA GLU A 41 11.77 13.36 -6.64
C GLU A 41 12.83 12.60 -5.82
N ASP A 42 12.56 12.34 -4.52
CA ASP A 42 13.46 11.58 -3.67
C ASP A 42 13.56 10.12 -4.12
N ILE A 43 12.45 9.57 -4.62
CA ILE A 43 12.36 8.18 -5.11
C ILE A 43 13.17 8.05 -6.39
N TYR A 44 12.94 8.92 -7.38
CA TYR A 44 13.72 8.90 -8.63
C TYR A 44 15.20 9.17 -8.38
N ARG A 45 15.55 10.09 -7.47
CA ARG A 45 16.96 10.32 -7.13
C ARG A 45 17.63 9.09 -6.51
N ALA A 46 16.90 8.31 -5.71
CA ALA A 46 17.47 7.17 -5.00
C ALA A 46 17.49 5.86 -5.81
N ILE A 47 16.51 5.66 -6.68
CA ILE A 47 16.26 4.36 -7.35
C ILE A 47 16.43 4.49 -8.86
N GLY A 48 16.20 5.68 -9.42
CA GLY A 48 16.10 5.91 -10.86
C GLY A 48 14.84 5.27 -11.45
N GLU A 49 14.79 5.23 -12.78
CA GLU A 49 13.83 4.38 -13.48
C GLU A 49 14.29 2.92 -13.42
N LEU A 50 13.34 2.01 -13.15
CA LEU A 50 13.63 0.58 -13.26
C LEU A 50 13.37 0.14 -14.71
N ALA A 51 14.41 -0.36 -15.36
CA ALA A 51 14.31 -0.81 -16.75
C ALA A 51 13.16 -1.80 -16.95
N GLY A 52 12.27 -1.48 -17.89
CA GLY A 52 11.10 -2.31 -18.21
C GLY A 52 9.90 -2.16 -17.26
N PHE A 53 9.92 -1.18 -16.34
CA PHE A 53 8.79 -0.84 -15.47
C PHE A 53 8.41 0.64 -15.60
N LYS A 54 7.12 0.93 -15.47
CA LYS A 54 6.59 2.27 -15.21
C LYS A 54 6.14 2.37 -13.77
N SER A 55 6.48 3.48 -13.12
CA SER A 55 6.20 3.70 -11.70
C SER A 55 5.14 4.76 -11.47
N TYR A 56 4.33 4.56 -10.44
CA TYR A 56 3.21 5.44 -10.07
C TYR A 56 3.19 5.60 -8.55
N PHE A 57 3.18 6.84 -8.05
CA PHE A 57 3.32 7.11 -6.62
C PHE A 57 2.22 8.02 -6.10
N HIS A 58 1.52 7.57 -5.06
CA HIS A 58 0.71 8.45 -4.22
C HIS A 58 1.51 8.83 -2.98
N CYS A 59 2.22 9.97 -3.05
CA CYS A 59 3.02 10.48 -1.93
C CYS A 59 2.13 11.25 -0.95
N ALA A 60 2.42 11.13 0.36
CA ALA A 60 1.76 11.97 1.35
C ALA A 60 2.18 13.43 1.21
N LYS A 61 1.28 14.37 1.53
CA LYS A 61 1.61 15.81 1.62
C LYS A 61 2.69 16.08 2.67
N LYS A 62 2.67 15.34 3.78
CA LYS A 62 3.72 15.39 4.80
C LYS A 62 4.98 14.69 4.29
N LYS A 63 6.09 15.43 4.18
CA LYS A 63 7.39 14.87 3.77
C LYS A 63 7.85 13.76 4.73
N GLY A 64 8.44 12.70 4.17
CA GLY A 64 8.98 11.58 4.95
C GLY A 64 7.94 10.68 5.61
N TYR A 65 6.68 10.73 5.19
CA TYR A 65 5.56 10.02 5.81
C TYR A 65 4.78 9.18 4.79
N SER A 66 4.31 7.99 5.23
CA SER A 66 3.38 7.13 4.47
C SER A 66 3.80 6.93 3.01
N GLY A 67 2.85 6.98 2.07
CA GLY A 67 3.06 6.87 0.63
C GLY A 67 2.91 5.44 0.12
N CYS A 68 2.21 5.29 -1.00
CA CYS A 68 2.06 4.04 -1.74
C CYS A 68 2.60 4.17 -3.17
N GLY A 69 3.16 3.09 -3.69
CA GLY A 69 3.72 3.05 -5.03
C GLY A 69 3.40 1.76 -5.77
N LEU A 70 3.37 1.87 -7.10
CA LEU A 70 3.31 0.75 -8.04
C LEU A 70 4.49 0.82 -8.99
N TRP A 71 5.10 -0.31 -9.32
CA TRP A 71 5.94 -0.50 -10.49
C TRP A 71 5.30 -1.57 -11.37
N CYS A 72 4.88 -1.19 -12.57
CA CYS A 72 4.15 -2.04 -13.50
C CYS A 72 4.99 -2.30 -14.74
N ARG A 73 5.18 -3.58 -15.11
CA ARG A 73 5.89 -3.96 -16.34
C ARG A 73 5.09 -3.61 -17.59
N GLN A 74 3.78 -3.84 -17.54
CA GLN A 74 2.83 -3.36 -18.54
C GLN A 74 2.30 -1.99 -18.12
N VAL A 75 2.06 -1.11 -19.09
CA VAL A 75 1.45 0.19 -18.83
C VAL A 75 -0.06 -0.02 -18.57
N PRO A 76 -0.58 0.37 -17.40
CA PRO A 76 -2.01 0.31 -17.14
C PRO A 76 -2.79 1.28 -18.04
N LYS A 77 -4.06 0.97 -18.28
CA LYS A 77 -4.99 1.83 -19.03
C LYS A 77 -5.33 3.10 -18.26
N GLU A 78 -5.51 2.97 -16.95
CA GLU A 78 -5.80 4.07 -16.04
C GLU A 78 -5.01 3.88 -14.75
N VAL A 79 -4.59 4.99 -14.13
CA VAL A 79 -4.03 5.01 -12.79
C VAL A 79 -4.81 6.00 -11.95
N ARG A 80 -5.25 5.55 -10.78
CA ARG A 80 -5.99 6.36 -9.81
C ARG A 80 -5.18 6.54 -8.54
N TYR A 81 -5.12 7.78 -8.08
CA TYR A 81 -4.46 8.16 -6.83
C TYR A 81 -5.53 8.56 -5.81
N GLY A 82 -5.52 7.91 -4.66
CA GLY A 82 -6.56 8.09 -3.66
C GLY A 82 -7.85 7.34 -4.00
N PHE A 83 -8.75 7.30 -3.04
CA PHE A 83 -10.06 6.64 -3.16
C PHE A 83 -11.22 7.59 -2.86
N GLY A 84 -10.96 8.90 -2.89
CA GLY A 84 -11.97 9.95 -2.68
C GLY A 84 -12.16 10.35 -1.22
N SER A 85 -11.20 10.01 -0.35
CA SER A 85 -11.23 10.36 1.06
C SER A 85 -10.57 11.71 1.30
N GLU A 86 -11.33 12.67 1.84
CA GLU A 86 -10.81 14.00 2.17
C GLU A 86 -9.71 13.96 3.25
N GLU A 87 -9.87 13.06 4.23
CA GLU A 87 -8.91 12.87 5.33
C GLU A 87 -7.67 12.10 4.85
N PHE A 88 -7.84 11.01 4.10
CA PHE A 88 -6.78 10.02 3.91
C PHE A 88 -6.03 10.12 2.58
N ASP A 89 -6.60 10.75 1.55
CA ASP A 89 -5.90 10.93 0.27
C ASP A 89 -4.66 11.83 0.47
N GLN A 90 -4.72 12.78 1.39
CA GLN A 90 -3.57 13.63 1.73
C GLN A 90 -2.40 12.85 2.37
N GLU A 91 -2.66 11.65 2.90
CA GLU A 91 -1.65 10.77 3.49
C GLU A 91 -1.06 9.76 2.47
N GLY A 92 -1.48 9.79 1.20
CA GLY A 92 -0.89 8.95 0.15
C GLY A 92 -1.06 7.45 0.39
N ARG A 93 -2.27 7.01 0.76
CA ARG A 93 -2.53 5.63 1.24
C ARG A 93 -3.04 4.65 0.20
N TYR A 94 -3.23 5.10 -1.03
CA TYR A 94 -3.89 4.31 -2.06
C TYR A 94 -3.41 4.71 -3.46
N VAL A 95 -3.00 3.72 -4.25
CA VAL A 95 -2.81 3.87 -5.68
C VAL A 95 -3.32 2.60 -6.37
N GLU A 96 -4.04 2.79 -7.47
CA GLU A 96 -4.66 1.71 -8.26
C GLU A 96 -4.20 1.81 -9.71
N ALA A 97 -3.83 0.67 -10.28
CA ALA A 97 -3.57 0.51 -11.69
C ALA A 97 -4.62 -0.40 -12.32
N ASP A 98 -5.32 0.09 -13.34
CA ASP A 98 -6.35 -0.64 -14.08
C ASP A 98 -5.77 -1.18 -15.39
N PHE A 99 -5.81 -2.50 -15.58
CA PHE A 99 -5.37 -3.19 -16.80
C PHE A 99 -6.53 -3.60 -17.72
N GLY A 100 -7.76 -3.24 -17.37
CA GLY A 100 -9.01 -3.56 -18.07
C GLY A 100 -9.73 -4.75 -17.47
N THR A 101 -9.06 -5.90 -17.37
CA THR A 101 -9.66 -7.11 -16.76
C THR A 101 -9.34 -7.26 -15.28
N VAL A 102 -8.28 -6.60 -14.82
CA VAL A 102 -7.82 -6.65 -13.42
C VAL A 102 -7.36 -5.27 -12.97
N LYS A 103 -7.72 -4.92 -11.73
CA LYS A 103 -7.25 -3.75 -11.00
C LYS A 103 -6.28 -4.21 -9.91
N ILE A 104 -5.10 -3.60 -9.86
CA ILE A 104 -4.09 -3.88 -8.84
C ILE A 104 -3.90 -2.64 -7.98
N ILE A 105 -4.08 -2.81 -6.68
CA ILE A 105 -4.07 -1.72 -5.70
C ILE A 105 -2.89 -1.92 -4.76
N SER A 106 -2.15 -0.84 -4.47
CA SER A 106 -1.27 -0.75 -3.31
C SER A 106 -1.91 0.16 -2.26
N SER A 107 -2.23 -0.40 -1.08
CA SER A 107 -2.86 0.34 0.01
C SER A 107 -2.12 0.21 1.34
N TYR A 108 -2.01 1.32 2.08
CA TYR A 108 -1.39 1.37 3.39
C TYR A 108 -2.38 1.86 4.45
N PHE A 109 -2.88 0.94 5.27
CA PHE A 109 -3.86 1.25 6.30
C PHE A 109 -3.17 1.93 7.49
N PRO A 110 -3.77 2.98 8.08
CA PRO A 110 -3.19 3.64 9.24
C PRO A 110 -2.88 2.64 10.37
N SER A 111 -1.67 2.72 10.94
CA SER A 111 -1.43 2.10 12.24
C SER A 111 -2.19 2.88 13.33
N GLY A 112 -2.89 2.16 14.20
CA GLY A 112 -3.62 2.73 15.34
C GLY A 112 -2.83 2.66 16.65
N SER A 113 -1.61 2.14 16.65
CA SER A 113 -0.87 1.78 17.87
C SER A 113 -0.23 2.95 18.60
N SER A 114 -0.08 4.11 17.96
CA SER A 114 0.68 5.24 18.52
C SER A 114 -0.13 6.14 19.46
N SER A 115 -1.46 6.19 19.30
CA SER A 115 -2.36 6.97 20.17
C SER A 115 -3.82 6.64 19.90
N GLU A 116 -4.70 6.93 20.86
CA GLU A 116 -6.16 6.82 20.71
C GLU A 116 -6.66 7.60 19.48
N ILE A 117 -6.14 8.82 19.25
CA ILE A 117 -6.51 9.62 18.07
C ILE A 117 -6.18 8.89 16.76
N ARG A 118 -5.00 8.26 16.69
CA ARG A 118 -4.58 7.49 15.51
C ARG A 118 -5.38 6.21 15.34
N GLN A 119 -5.82 5.62 16.43
CA GLN A 119 -6.74 4.51 16.40
C GLN A 119 -8.13 4.91 15.87
N GLN A 120 -8.70 6.01 16.35
CA GLN A 120 -9.96 6.52 15.83
C GLN A 120 -9.87 6.86 14.34
N ALA A 121 -8.73 7.41 13.90
CA ALA A 121 -8.45 7.60 12.48
C ALA A 121 -8.41 6.27 11.70
N LYS A 122 -7.83 5.21 12.27
CA LYS A 122 -7.87 3.86 11.68
C LYS A 122 -9.31 3.36 11.52
N PHE A 123 -10.18 3.52 12.52
CA PHE A 123 -11.58 3.10 12.39
C PHE A 123 -12.35 3.88 11.33
N ARG A 124 -12.14 5.21 11.22
CA ARG A 124 -12.70 6.00 10.12
C ARG A 124 -12.22 5.51 8.77
N PHE A 125 -10.91 5.27 8.63
CA PHE A 125 -10.32 4.70 7.41
C PHE A 125 -10.97 3.36 7.05
N LEU A 126 -11.15 2.46 8.01
CA LEU A 126 -11.77 1.15 7.77
C LEU A 126 -13.22 1.29 7.27
N ASN A 127 -14.00 2.24 7.83
CA ASN A 127 -15.38 2.48 7.41
C ASN A 127 -15.46 3.04 5.98
N GLU A 128 -14.61 4.01 5.65
CA GLU A 128 -14.54 4.58 4.29
C GLU A 128 -14.03 3.53 3.29
N MET A 129 -12.98 2.79 3.65
CA MET A 129 -12.41 1.74 2.81
C MET A 129 -13.39 0.58 2.61
N LYS A 130 -14.21 0.23 3.60
CA LYS A 130 -15.30 -0.74 3.41
C LYS A 130 -16.26 -0.28 2.33
N THR A 131 -16.69 0.98 2.38
CA THR A 131 -17.58 1.57 1.37
C THR A 131 -16.93 1.53 -0.01
N HIS A 132 -15.63 1.83 -0.10
CA HIS A 132 -14.87 1.74 -1.35
C HIS A 132 -14.72 0.30 -1.86
N MET A 133 -14.49 -0.67 -0.98
CA MET A 133 -14.47 -2.10 -1.34
C MET A 133 -15.83 -2.58 -1.85
N ASP A 134 -16.93 -2.11 -1.27
CA ASP A 134 -18.29 -2.42 -1.74
C ASP A 134 -18.55 -1.84 -3.15
N TYR A 135 -17.91 -0.71 -3.50
CA TYR A 135 -17.90 -0.16 -4.85
C TYR A 135 -17.05 -1.01 -5.80
N LEU A 136 -15.81 -1.33 -5.41
CA LEU A 136 -14.89 -2.15 -6.20
C LEU A 136 -15.45 -3.55 -6.51
N HIS A 137 -16.19 -4.15 -5.57
CA HIS A 137 -16.83 -5.45 -5.76
C HIS A 137 -17.90 -5.45 -6.85
N LYS A 138 -18.47 -4.28 -7.19
CA LYS A 138 -19.48 -4.14 -8.25
C LYS A 138 -18.87 -3.80 -9.61
N CYS A 139 -17.56 -3.53 -9.68
CA CYS A 139 -16.87 -3.29 -10.93
C CYS A 139 -16.77 -4.59 -11.74
N ASP A 140 -16.85 -4.48 -13.07
CA ASP A 140 -16.65 -5.60 -13.99
C ASP A 140 -15.16 -5.86 -14.26
N ALA A 141 -14.40 -6.08 -13.18
CA ALA A 141 -12.98 -6.40 -13.22
C ALA A 141 -12.56 -7.14 -11.94
N ASP A 142 -11.59 -8.05 -12.06
CA ASP A 142 -10.97 -8.65 -10.88
C ASP A 142 -10.21 -7.58 -10.09
N VAL A 143 -10.27 -7.63 -8.76
CA VAL A 143 -9.58 -6.65 -7.90
C VAL A 143 -8.60 -7.36 -6.99
N ILE A 144 -7.33 -6.96 -7.06
CA ILE A 144 -6.27 -7.45 -6.18
C ILE A 144 -5.77 -6.28 -5.33
N MET A 145 -6.12 -6.32 -4.04
CA MET A 145 -5.61 -5.35 -3.07
C MET A 145 -4.36 -5.90 -2.37
N CYS A 146 -3.22 -5.33 -2.73
CA CYS A 146 -1.97 -5.52 -2.02
C CYS A 146 -1.85 -4.44 -0.94
N GLY A 147 -1.61 -4.82 0.31
CA GLY A 147 -1.47 -3.81 1.34
C GLY A 147 -0.95 -4.31 2.67
N ASP A 148 -0.61 -3.33 3.48
CA ASP A 148 -0.38 -3.51 4.92
C ASP A 148 -1.62 -2.97 5.65
N MET A 149 -2.42 -3.92 6.15
CA MET A 149 -3.69 -3.66 6.84
C MET A 149 -3.48 -3.20 8.29
N ASN A 150 -2.30 -3.41 8.86
CA ASN A 150 -2.04 -3.24 10.29
C ASN A 150 -3.07 -3.98 11.19
N ILE A 151 -3.59 -5.12 10.73
CA ILE A 151 -4.56 -5.97 11.44
C ILE A 151 -4.14 -7.43 11.28
N ALA A 152 -4.02 -8.16 12.38
CA ALA A 152 -3.98 -9.61 12.37
C ALA A 152 -5.42 -10.12 12.51
N HIS A 153 -5.86 -11.01 11.62
CA HIS A 153 -7.27 -11.41 11.52
C HIS A 153 -7.62 -12.49 12.55
N LYS A 154 -6.77 -13.51 12.71
CA LYS A 154 -7.03 -14.67 13.55
C LYS A 154 -5.85 -14.97 14.46
N GLU A 155 -6.08 -15.74 15.51
CA GLU A 155 -5.04 -16.16 16.46
C GLU A 155 -3.83 -16.82 15.79
N ILE A 156 -4.07 -17.58 14.71
CA ILE A 156 -3.01 -18.22 13.91
C ILE A 156 -2.07 -17.21 13.23
N ASP A 157 -2.52 -15.97 13.02
CA ASP A 157 -1.74 -14.90 12.38
C ASP A 157 -0.83 -14.17 13.39
N LEU A 158 -0.91 -14.49 14.69
CA LEU A 158 -0.20 -13.78 15.75
C LEU A 158 0.39 -14.72 16.80
N LYS A 159 1.73 -14.80 16.84
CA LYS A 159 2.48 -15.67 17.77
C LYS A 159 2.06 -15.52 19.25
N ASN A 160 1.90 -14.27 19.72
CA ASN A 160 1.56 -13.96 21.12
C ASN A 160 0.10 -13.50 21.27
N TRP A 161 -0.84 -14.15 20.59
CA TRP A 161 -2.25 -13.70 20.56
C TRP A 161 -2.89 -13.55 21.95
N ARG A 162 -2.60 -14.45 22.89
CA ARG A 162 -3.18 -14.43 24.24
C ARG A 162 -2.95 -13.12 24.99
N SER A 163 -1.73 -12.56 24.91
CA SER A 163 -1.40 -11.30 25.58
C SER A 163 -1.83 -10.06 24.79
N ASN A 164 -2.37 -10.24 23.59
CA ASN A 164 -2.70 -9.14 22.67
C ASN A 164 -4.19 -9.06 22.35
N GLN A 165 -5.07 -9.84 23.01
CA GLN A 165 -6.51 -9.82 22.76
C GLN A 165 -7.17 -8.45 22.99
N GLU A 166 -6.57 -7.63 23.85
CA GLU A 166 -7.05 -6.26 24.13
C GLU A 166 -6.42 -5.23 23.17
N LYS A 167 -5.57 -5.65 22.24
CA LYS A 167 -4.92 -4.74 21.29
C LYS A 167 -5.79 -4.57 20.06
N LEU A 168 -6.03 -3.33 19.67
CA LEU A 168 -7.02 -3.03 18.62
C LEU A 168 -6.51 -3.29 17.19
N TRP A 169 -5.26 -3.76 17.05
CA TRP A 169 -4.74 -4.37 15.83
C TRP A 169 -4.93 -5.91 15.80
N PHE A 170 -5.50 -6.48 16.86
CA PHE A 170 -5.85 -7.89 17.01
C PHE A 170 -7.06 -8.05 17.96
N SER A 171 -8.26 -8.02 17.39
CA SER A 171 -9.51 -8.33 18.12
C SER A 171 -10.13 -9.56 17.45
N PRO A 172 -9.90 -10.77 18.00
CA PRO A 172 -10.43 -12.01 17.42
C PRO A 172 -11.96 -12.10 17.43
#